data_AF-M6VYX9-F1
#
_entry.id   AF-M6VYX9-F1
#
_cell.length_a   1.000
_cell.length_b   1.000
_cell.length_c   1.000
_cell.angle_alpha   90.00
_cell.angle_beta   90.00
_cell.angle_gamma   90.00
#
_symmetry.space_group_name_H-M   'P 1'
#
loop_
_entity.id
_entity.type
_entity.pdbx_description
1 polymer ?
#
loop_
_entity_poly.entity_id
_entity_poly.type
_entity_poly.pdbx_seq_one_letter_code
_entity_poly.pdbx_strand_id
1 'polypeptide(L)'
;MDENLRREYLNTCYTVNACEEFSSFVILAESFNPTLDEILNRYDQTEWAYITAWNPKSIPLFLEENQKRNHLLEEKIRAYTFFPGEGIGTDPAWIPEKSFLVLGITEEVAAVLAIEFDQNSILVGTIGNKSRLKFLDSIQKSENVGTLTEIFCARIVQNLCWFLR
;
A
#
# COMPACT_ATOMS: atom_id res chain seq x y z
N MET A 1 -14.28 -2.00 -12.99
CA MET A 1 -12.99 -2.35 -13.61
C MET A 1 -13.15 -3.28 -14.81
N ASP A 2 -12.26 -3.15 -15.80
CA ASP A 2 -12.06 -4.12 -16.89
C ASP A 2 -11.46 -5.44 -16.38
N GLU A 3 -11.86 -6.58 -16.93
CA GLU A 3 -11.45 -7.91 -16.44
C GLU A 3 -9.98 -8.24 -16.75
N ASN A 4 -9.41 -7.71 -17.85
CA ASN A 4 -7.98 -7.88 -18.11
C ASN A 4 -7.17 -7.06 -17.11
N LEU A 5 -7.58 -5.81 -16.85
CA LEU A 5 -6.91 -4.98 -15.86
C LEU A 5 -6.95 -5.62 -14.45
N ARG A 6 -8.09 -6.21 -14.06
CA ARG A 6 -8.21 -6.97 -12.82
C ARG A 6 -7.19 -8.12 -12.74
N ARG A 7 -7.00 -8.85 -13.85
CA ARG A 7 -6.01 -9.95 -13.93
C ARG A 7 -4.58 -9.46 -13.80
N GLU A 8 -4.24 -8.31 -14.38
CA GLU A 8 -2.88 -7.73 -14.21
C GLU A 8 -2.56 -7.44 -12.75
N TYR A 9 -3.50 -6.85 -11.99
CA TYR A 9 -3.29 -6.63 -10.56
C TYR A 9 -3.11 -7.93 -9.77
N LEU A 10 -3.88 -8.98 -10.09
CA LEU A 10 -3.78 -10.27 -9.42
C LEU A 10 -2.46 -10.99 -9.74
N ASN A 11 -1.92 -10.81 -10.95
CA ASN A 11 -0.69 -11.44 -11.39
C ASN A 11 0.57 -10.61 -11.12
N THR A 12 0.41 -9.41 -10.56
CA THR A 12 1.54 -8.54 -10.21
C THR A 12 2.39 -9.20 -9.11
N CYS A 13 3.70 -9.20 -9.30
CA CYS A 13 4.67 -9.57 -8.28
C CYS A 13 5.05 -8.33 -7.47
N TYR A 14 4.64 -8.28 -6.20
CA TYR A 14 4.92 -7.16 -5.30
C TYR A 14 6.23 -7.44 -4.56
N THR A 15 7.33 -6.90 -5.06
CA THR A 15 8.65 -7.13 -4.48
C THR A 15 8.89 -6.20 -3.29
N VAL A 16 9.62 -6.65 -2.29
CA VAL A 16 10.13 -5.82 -1.20
C VAL A 16 11.65 -5.87 -1.26
N ASN A 17 12.29 -4.71 -1.24
CA ASN A 17 13.73 -4.60 -1.37
C ASN A 17 14.41 -5.17 -0.12
N ALA A 18 15.61 -5.73 -0.29
CA ALA A 18 16.43 -6.14 0.83
C ALA A 18 16.80 -4.93 1.70
N CYS A 19 16.91 -5.17 3.00
CA CYS A 19 17.47 -4.25 3.97
C CYS A 19 18.44 -5.00 4.88
N GLU A 20 18.94 -4.35 5.93
CA GLU A 20 19.85 -4.98 6.90
C GLU A 20 19.19 -6.16 7.65
N GLU A 21 17.85 -6.21 7.67
CA GLU A 21 17.08 -7.15 8.49
C GLU A 21 16.53 -8.37 7.75
N PHE A 22 16.41 -8.29 6.44
CA PHE A 22 15.91 -9.37 5.60
C PHE A 22 16.34 -9.22 4.14
N SER A 23 16.46 -10.37 3.46
CA SER A 23 16.63 -10.44 2.01
C SER A 23 15.36 -10.00 1.28
N SER A 24 15.50 -9.55 0.04
CA SER A 24 14.35 -9.23 -0.80
C SER A 24 13.40 -10.42 -0.93
N PHE A 25 12.10 -10.16 -0.92
CA PHE A 25 11.08 -11.18 -1.07
C PHE A 25 9.91 -10.66 -1.93
N VAL A 26 9.02 -11.57 -2.33
CA VAL A 26 7.87 -11.27 -3.17
C VAL A 26 6.60 -11.59 -2.42
N ILE A 27 5.62 -10.70 -2.52
CA ILE A 27 4.25 -10.92 -2.10
C ILE A 27 3.41 -11.10 -3.37
N LEU A 28 2.55 -12.11 -3.37
CA LEU A 28 1.56 -12.35 -4.43
C LEU A 28 0.16 -12.06 -3.87
N ALA A 29 -0.76 -11.67 -4.73
CA ALA A 29 -2.15 -11.52 -4.34
C ALA A 29 -2.78 -12.87 -3.94
N GLU A 30 -3.75 -12.83 -3.03
CA GLU A 30 -4.54 -13.99 -2.60
C GLU A 30 -3.69 -15.17 -2.09
N SER A 31 -2.53 -14.86 -1.51
CA SER A 31 -1.49 -15.83 -1.15
C SER A 31 -0.96 -15.59 0.26
N PHE A 32 -0.58 -16.66 0.96
CA PHE A 32 0.14 -16.56 2.24
C PHE A 32 1.59 -16.14 2.00
N ASN A 33 2.17 -15.40 2.95
CA ASN A 33 3.57 -15.01 2.90
C ASN A 33 4.24 -15.20 4.27
N PRO A 34 4.83 -16.38 4.53
CA PRO A 34 5.49 -16.67 5.80
C PRO A 34 6.65 -15.72 6.12
N THR A 35 7.39 -15.25 5.10
CA THR A 35 8.47 -14.28 5.30
C THR A 35 7.92 -12.95 5.82
N LEU A 36 6.81 -12.47 5.27
CA LEU A 36 6.15 -11.28 5.76
C LEU A 36 5.57 -11.48 7.17
N ASP A 37 5.02 -12.67 7.48
CA ASP A 37 4.54 -12.99 8.83
C ASP A 37 5.67 -12.95 9.87
N GLU A 38 6.86 -13.45 9.54
CA GLU A 38 8.05 -13.34 10.40
C GLU A 38 8.47 -11.89 10.63
N ILE A 39 8.42 -11.05 9.58
CA ILE A 39 8.74 -9.63 9.67
C ILE A 39 7.70 -8.91 10.54
N LEU A 40 6.40 -9.16 10.33
CA LEU A 40 5.32 -8.60 11.13
C LEU A 40 5.48 -8.92 12.62
N ASN A 41 5.77 -10.18 12.97
CA ASN A 41 6.06 -10.59 14.34
C ASN A 41 7.25 -9.84 14.96
N ARG A 42 8.35 -9.67 14.18
CA ARG A 42 9.54 -8.95 14.65
C ARG A 42 9.24 -7.49 14.99
N TYR A 43 8.35 -6.88 14.23
CA TYR A 43 7.94 -5.48 14.40
C TYR A 43 6.73 -5.28 15.32
N ASP A 44 6.22 -6.36 15.92
CA ASP A 44 5.01 -6.37 16.75
C ASP A 44 3.80 -5.73 16.03
N GLN A 45 3.65 -6.05 14.74
CA GLN A 45 2.54 -5.60 13.90
C GLN A 45 1.72 -6.79 13.43
N THR A 46 0.41 -6.58 13.27
CA THR A 46 -0.53 -7.63 12.83
C THR A 46 -1.17 -7.36 11.49
N GLU A 47 -1.05 -6.13 10.98
CA GLU A 47 -1.68 -5.66 9.75
C GLU A 47 -0.65 -4.95 8.87
N TRP A 48 -0.89 -4.93 7.57
CA TRP A 48 -0.04 -4.25 6.61
C TRP A 48 -0.81 -3.89 5.34
N ALA A 49 -0.24 -2.95 4.59
CA ALA A 49 -0.67 -2.66 3.23
C ALA A 49 0.55 -2.46 2.33
N TYR A 50 0.37 -2.77 1.05
CA TYR A 50 1.31 -2.48 -0.02
C TYR A 50 0.66 -1.45 -0.95
N ILE A 51 1.29 -0.29 -1.06
CA ILE A 51 0.71 0.90 -1.68
C ILE A 51 1.71 1.60 -2.60
N THR A 52 1.20 2.21 -3.67
CA THR A 52 1.98 3.02 -4.62
C THR A 52 1.23 4.31 -4.94
N ALA A 53 1.94 5.30 -5.46
CA ALA A 53 1.35 6.49 -6.05
C ALA A 53 1.61 6.61 -7.56
N TRP A 54 2.26 5.61 -8.16
CA TRP A 54 2.59 5.57 -9.58
C TRP A 54 1.33 5.31 -10.41
N ASN A 55 1.37 5.78 -11.66
CA ASN A 55 0.40 5.49 -12.71
C ASN A 55 -1.06 5.54 -12.21
N PRO A 56 -1.52 6.70 -11.67
CA PRO A 56 -2.87 6.85 -11.14
C PRO A 56 -3.92 6.35 -12.12
N LYS A 57 -4.89 5.58 -11.60
CA LYS A 57 -5.93 4.88 -12.38
C LYS A 57 -5.38 3.94 -13.44
N SER A 58 -4.17 3.43 -13.27
CA SER A 58 -3.42 2.67 -14.29
C SER A 58 -3.15 3.44 -15.58
N ILE A 59 -3.03 4.78 -15.48
CA ILE A 59 -2.67 5.64 -16.60
C ILE A 59 -1.18 5.95 -16.48
N PRO A 60 -0.33 5.48 -17.41
CA PRO A 60 1.10 5.73 -17.37
C PRO A 60 1.42 7.23 -17.35
N LEU A 61 2.27 7.65 -16.43
CA LEU A 61 2.81 9.01 -16.35
C LEU A 61 4.30 9.04 -16.71
N PHE A 62 4.82 10.24 -16.95
CA PHE A 62 6.27 10.43 -17.03
C PHE A 62 6.94 10.08 -15.71
N LEU A 63 8.16 9.54 -15.79
CA LEU A 63 8.92 9.07 -14.64
C LEU A 63 9.05 10.13 -13.53
N GLU A 64 9.32 11.38 -13.89
CA GLU A 64 9.47 12.47 -12.92
C GLU A 64 8.18 12.74 -12.13
N GLU A 65 7.02 12.63 -12.78
CA GLU A 65 5.73 12.84 -12.12
C GLU A 65 5.43 11.67 -11.17
N ASN A 66 5.67 10.44 -11.62
CA ASN A 66 5.58 9.25 -10.77
C ASN A 66 6.50 9.36 -9.53
N GLN A 67 7.74 9.84 -9.71
CA GLN A 67 8.68 10.06 -8.61
C GLN A 67 8.17 11.11 -7.61
N LYS A 68 7.67 12.26 -8.09
CA LYS A 68 7.09 13.31 -7.22
C LYS A 68 5.92 12.79 -6.41
N ARG A 69 4.99 12.07 -7.05
CA ARG A 69 3.82 11.47 -6.38
C ARG A 69 4.24 10.45 -5.33
N ASN A 70 5.18 9.57 -5.66
CA ASN A 70 5.64 8.53 -4.72
C ASN A 70 6.42 9.09 -3.54
N HIS A 71 7.17 10.18 -3.76
CA HIS A 71 7.80 10.90 -2.65
C HIS A 71 6.74 11.50 -1.72
N LEU A 72 5.68 12.13 -2.24
CA LEU A 72 4.58 12.62 -1.40
C LEU A 72 3.87 11.51 -0.61
N LEU A 73 3.75 10.31 -1.19
CA LEU A 73 3.23 9.14 -0.49
C LEU A 73 4.16 8.72 0.65
N GLU A 74 5.46 8.63 0.38
CA GLU A 74 6.49 8.36 1.39
C GLU A 74 6.36 9.34 2.57
N GLU A 75 6.22 10.64 2.28
CA GLU A 75 6.09 11.67 3.32
C GLU A 75 4.88 11.45 4.24
N LYS A 76 3.78 10.92 3.70
CA LYS A 76 2.53 10.65 4.43
C LYS A 76 2.60 9.39 5.29
N ILE A 77 3.47 8.45 4.95
CA ILE A 77 3.63 7.19 5.70
C ILE A 77 4.82 7.20 6.66
N ARG A 78 5.54 8.33 6.81
CA ARG A 78 6.71 8.45 7.70
C ARG A 78 6.47 8.10 9.17
N ALA A 79 5.22 8.13 9.64
CA ALA A 79 4.87 7.71 10.99
C ALA A 79 4.82 6.18 11.18
N TYR A 80 4.88 5.41 10.08
CA TYR A 80 4.88 3.96 10.07
C TYR A 80 6.27 3.41 9.79
N THR A 81 6.50 2.16 10.17
CA THR A 81 7.58 1.37 9.58
C THR A 81 7.19 1.00 8.16
N PHE A 82 8.02 1.33 7.18
CA PHE A 82 7.80 0.97 5.79
C PHE A 82 9.08 0.55 5.08
N PHE A 83 8.93 -0.26 4.04
CA PHE A 83 10.02 -0.76 3.21
C PHE A 83 9.74 -0.50 1.73
N PRO A 84 10.72 0.01 0.97
CA PRO A 84 10.56 0.24 -0.44
C PRO A 84 10.46 -1.08 -1.20
N GLY A 85 9.70 -1.06 -2.29
CA GLY A 85 9.46 -2.20 -3.15
C GLY A 85 9.03 -1.79 -4.54
N GLU A 86 8.72 -2.77 -5.38
CA GLU A 86 8.20 -2.56 -6.72
C GLU A 86 7.07 -3.52 -7.08
N GLY A 87 6.02 -3.00 -7.72
CA GLY A 87 5.03 -3.80 -8.43
C GLY A 87 5.54 -4.15 -9.83
N ILE A 88 5.77 -5.44 -10.08
CA ILE A 88 6.23 -5.95 -11.37
C ILE A 88 5.05 -6.62 -12.07
N GLY A 89 4.57 -6.01 -13.16
CA GLY A 89 3.52 -6.57 -14.01
C GLY A 89 3.98 -7.78 -14.81
N THR A 90 3.06 -8.39 -15.55
CA THR A 90 3.36 -9.60 -16.35
C THR A 90 4.08 -9.30 -17.66
N ASP A 91 3.90 -8.10 -18.21
CA ASP A 91 4.58 -7.64 -19.41
C ASP A 91 5.99 -7.12 -19.05
N PRO A 92 7.07 -7.75 -19.56
CA PRO A 92 8.44 -7.31 -19.28
C PRO A 92 8.78 -5.94 -19.89
N ALA A 93 7.94 -5.40 -20.78
CA ALA A 93 8.09 -4.04 -21.29
C ALA A 93 7.63 -2.97 -20.29
N TRP A 94 6.87 -3.34 -19.26
CA TRP A 94 6.41 -2.38 -18.26
C TRP A 94 7.51 -2.08 -17.25
N ILE A 95 7.71 -0.79 -16.99
CA ILE A 95 8.63 -0.33 -15.96
C ILE A 95 8.01 -0.69 -14.60
N PRO A 96 8.73 -1.39 -13.71
CA PRO A 96 8.24 -1.68 -12.37
C PRO A 96 7.83 -0.42 -11.61
N GLU A 97 6.69 -0.50 -10.91
CA GLU A 97 6.12 0.63 -10.19
C GLU A 97 6.66 0.72 -8.77
N LYS A 98 7.38 1.81 -8.46
CA LYS A 98 7.88 2.02 -7.09
C LYS A 98 6.72 2.08 -6.10
N SER A 99 6.89 1.37 -5.00
CA SER A 99 5.84 1.10 -4.02
C SER A 99 6.42 0.98 -2.62
N PHE A 100 5.55 0.87 -1.62
CA PHE A 100 5.93 0.68 -0.23
C PHE A 100 5.12 -0.43 0.41
N LEU A 101 5.79 -1.36 1.09
CA LEU A 101 5.19 -2.19 2.13
C LEU A 101 5.16 -1.36 3.42
N VAL A 102 3.98 -1.18 4.01
CA VAL A 102 3.78 -0.39 5.23
C VAL A 102 3.22 -1.30 6.31
N LEU A 103 3.93 -1.40 7.44
CA LEU A 103 3.53 -2.23 8.56
C LEU A 103 2.69 -1.44 9.56
N GLY A 104 1.70 -2.10 10.17
CA GLY A 104 0.82 -1.50 11.19
C GLY A 104 -0.22 -0.53 10.64
N ILE A 105 -0.25 -0.29 9.33
CA ILE A 105 -1.30 0.50 8.70
C ILE A 105 -2.56 -0.35 8.54
N THR A 106 -3.69 0.18 9.02
CA THR A 106 -5.00 -0.46 8.83
C THR A 106 -5.43 -0.34 7.37
N GLU A 107 -6.23 -1.30 6.90
CA GLU A 107 -6.82 -1.29 5.56
C GLU A 107 -7.57 0.01 5.24
N GLU A 108 -8.29 0.61 6.20
CA GLU A 108 -9.05 1.85 5.99
C GLU A 108 -8.12 3.04 5.70
N VAL A 109 -7.06 3.19 6.50
CA VAL A 109 -6.09 4.29 6.32
C VAL A 109 -5.33 4.10 5.01
N ALA A 110 -4.90 2.88 4.69
CA ALA A 110 -4.25 2.58 3.42
C ALA A 110 -5.16 2.88 2.22
N ALA A 111 -6.46 2.56 2.32
CA ALA A 111 -7.43 2.87 1.27
C ALA A 111 -7.62 4.39 1.09
N VAL A 112 -7.67 5.17 2.17
CA VAL A 112 -7.75 6.64 2.09
C VAL A 112 -6.55 7.22 1.37
N LEU A 113 -5.33 6.80 1.72
CA LEU A 113 -4.10 7.24 1.04
C LEU A 113 -4.13 6.86 -0.43
N ALA A 114 -4.48 5.61 -0.75
CA ALA A 114 -4.54 5.13 -2.12
C ALA A 114 -5.56 5.90 -2.97
N ILE A 115 -6.72 6.26 -2.40
CA ILE A 115 -7.71 7.12 -3.06
C ILE A 115 -7.14 8.52 -3.32
N GLU A 116 -6.42 9.11 -2.37
CA GLU A 116 -5.75 10.41 -2.56
C GLU A 116 -4.74 10.38 -3.71
N PHE A 117 -4.07 9.25 -3.92
CA PHE A 117 -3.16 9.03 -5.04
C PHE A 117 -3.81 8.41 -6.29
N ASP A 118 -5.13 8.45 -6.38
CA ASP A 118 -5.92 7.95 -7.52
C ASP A 118 -5.63 6.48 -7.87
N GLN A 119 -5.30 5.65 -6.90
CA GLN A 119 -5.08 4.22 -7.12
C GLN A 119 -6.41 3.48 -7.27
N ASN A 120 -6.42 2.45 -8.12
CA ASN A 120 -7.59 1.60 -8.27
C ASN A 120 -7.63 0.46 -7.24
N SER A 121 -6.47 0.06 -6.70
CA SER A 121 -6.38 -1.04 -5.75
C SER A 121 -5.20 -0.90 -4.80
N ILE A 122 -5.25 -1.66 -3.71
CA ILE A 122 -4.14 -1.89 -2.78
C ILE A 122 -4.06 -3.38 -2.43
N LEU A 123 -2.88 -3.87 -2.10
CA LEU A 123 -2.73 -5.18 -1.48
C LEU A 123 -2.69 -5.01 0.03
N VAL A 124 -3.51 -5.77 0.76
CA VAL A 124 -3.61 -5.69 2.22
C VAL A 124 -3.53 -7.08 2.82
N GLY A 125 -3.17 -7.18 4.09
CA GLY A 125 -3.21 -8.45 4.79
C GLY A 125 -3.06 -8.31 6.28
N THR A 126 -3.35 -9.41 6.95
CA THR A 126 -3.09 -9.59 8.37
C THR A 126 -2.17 -10.78 8.57
N ILE A 127 -1.42 -10.77 9.67
CA ILE A 127 -0.48 -11.84 9.98
C ILE A 127 -1.16 -13.21 9.97
N GLY A 128 -0.49 -14.21 9.40
CA GLY A 128 -0.97 -15.59 9.31
C GLY A 128 -2.17 -15.79 8.36
N ASN A 129 -2.53 -14.78 7.58
CA ASN A 129 -3.62 -14.83 6.61
C ASN A 129 -3.09 -14.58 5.19
N LYS A 130 -3.90 -14.94 4.21
CA LYS A 130 -3.60 -14.59 2.82
C LYS A 130 -3.69 -13.07 2.64
N SER A 131 -2.80 -12.53 1.82
CA SER A 131 -2.98 -11.21 1.27
C SER A 131 -4.31 -11.13 0.49
N ARG A 132 -4.90 -9.95 0.41
CA ARG A 132 -6.09 -9.68 -0.38
C ARG A 132 -5.88 -8.45 -1.23
N LEU A 133 -6.25 -8.55 -2.49
CA LEU A 133 -6.28 -7.40 -3.39
C LEU A 133 -7.61 -6.66 -3.22
N LYS A 134 -7.56 -5.44 -2.67
CA LYS A 134 -8.72 -4.59 -2.46
C LYS A 134 -8.85 -3.57 -3.57
N PHE A 135 -9.95 -3.65 -4.33
CA PHE A 135 -10.32 -2.63 -5.32
C PHE A 135 -11.10 -1.48 -4.67
N LEU A 136 -10.81 -0.24 -5.09
CA LEU A 136 -11.29 1.00 -4.48
C LEU A 136 -12.47 1.64 -5.24
N ASP A 137 -12.84 1.09 -6.41
CA ASP A 137 -13.95 1.50 -7.28
C ASP A 137 -15.31 1.65 -6.56
N SER A 138 -15.50 1.01 -5.40
CA SER A 138 -16.73 1.09 -4.60
C SER A 138 -16.78 2.27 -3.62
N ILE A 139 -15.64 2.90 -3.30
CA ILE A 139 -15.57 4.00 -2.33
C ILE A 139 -15.73 5.36 -3.02
N GLN A 140 -15.31 5.47 -4.29
CA GLN A 140 -15.40 6.72 -5.05
C GLN A 140 -16.83 7.13 -5.44
N LYS A 141 -17.82 6.23 -5.32
CA LYS A 141 -19.24 6.56 -5.57
C LYS A 141 -19.97 7.17 -4.37
N SER A 142 -19.43 7.08 -3.16
CA SER A 142 -19.99 7.84 -2.03
C SER A 142 -19.27 9.18 -1.95
N GLU A 143 -19.95 10.23 -2.40
CA GLU A 143 -19.63 11.61 -2.05
C GLU A 143 -19.62 11.74 -0.52
N ASN A 144 -18.45 11.54 0.10
CA ASN A 144 -18.17 11.99 1.47
C ASN A 144 -16.65 11.96 1.74
N VAL A 145 -15.89 12.60 0.84
CA VAL A 145 -14.47 12.88 1.05
C VAL A 145 -14.26 13.84 2.23
N GLY A 146 -15.30 14.59 2.64
CA GLY A 146 -15.25 15.51 3.79
C GLY A 146 -15.19 14.86 5.18
N THR A 147 -15.66 13.62 5.35
CA THR A 147 -15.74 12.97 6.67
C THR A 147 -14.51 12.13 7.03
N LEU A 148 -13.71 11.69 6.06
CA LEU A 148 -12.53 10.84 6.32
C LEU A 148 -11.32 11.66 6.77
N THR A 149 -11.19 12.91 6.31
CA THR A 149 -10.16 13.85 6.77
C THR A 149 -10.37 14.25 8.24
N GLU A 150 -11.63 14.35 8.70
CA GLU A 150 -11.93 14.63 10.11
C GLU A 150 -11.62 13.45 11.03
N ILE A 151 -11.88 12.21 10.58
CA ILE A 151 -11.48 10.98 11.31
C ILE A 151 -9.95 10.89 11.43
N PHE A 152 -9.21 11.32 10.39
CA PHE A 152 -7.75 11.34 10.37
C PHE A 152 -7.17 12.29 11.43
N CYS A 153 -7.72 13.50 11.58
CA CYS A 153 -7.33 14.42 12.66
C CYS A 153 -7.63 13.85 14.06
N ALA A 154 -8.78 13.19 14.25
CA ALA A 154 -9.16 12.67 15.57
C ALA A 154 -8.24 11.53 16.06
N ARG A 155 -7.74 10.68 15.16
CA ARG A 155 -6.97 9.48 15.51
C ARG A 155 -5.48 9.77 15.74
N ILE A 156 -4.92 10.77 15.05
CA ILE A 156 -3.56 11.28 15.35
C ILE A 156 -3.53 11.98 16.73
N VAL A 157 -4.56 12.77 17.06
CA VAL A 157 -4.63 13.46 18.37
C VAL A 157 -4.77 12.46 19.52
N GLN A 158 -5.54 11.37 19.35
CA GLN A 158 -5.68 10.34 20.39
C GLN A 158 -4.38 9.59 20.69
N ASN A 159 -3.53 9.32 19.69
CA ASN A 159 -2.23 8.67 19.91
C ASN A 159 -1.17 9.62 20.49
N LEU A 160 -1.24 10.93 20.25
CA LEU A 160 -0.38 11.91 20.92
C LEU A 160 -0.78 12.18 22.38
N CYS A 161 -2.05 11.97 22.76
CA CYS A 161 -2.50 12.19 24.14
C CYS A 161 -2.02 11.12 25.15
N TRP A 162 -1.51 9.97 24.71
CA TRP A 162 -0.93 8.95 25.60
C TRP A 162 0.55 9.18 25.93
N PHE A 163 1.25 10.07 25.22
CA PHE A 163 2.68 10.34 25.44
C PHE A 163 2.95 11.52 26.39
N LEU A 164 1.91 12.19 26.89
CA LEU A 164 2.01 13.35 27.78
C LEU A 164 1.28 13.16 29.13
N ARG A 165 1.17 11.91 29.61
CA ARG A 165 0.74 11.60 30.99
C ARG A 165 1.77 10.76 31.71
#